data_AF-D2H0Q3-F1
#
_entry.id   AF-D2H0Q3-F1
#
_cell.length_a   1.000
_cell.length_b   1.000
_cell.length_c   1.000
_cell.angle_alpha   90.00
_cell.angle_beta   90.00
_cell.angle_gamma   90.00
#
_symmetry.space_group_name_H-M   'P 1'
#
loop_
_entity.id
_entity.type
_entity.pdbx_description
1 polymer ?
#
loop_
_entity_poly.entity_id
_entity_poly.type
_entity_poly.pdbx_seq_one_letter_code
_entity_poly.pdbx_strand_id
1 'polypeptide(L)'
;CPSHCISALIQLNHTRRGPALEDCDCAQDENCKSTKRAIEPCLPRTSSGGSGGPGAGGVMGCTEARRRCDRDSRCNLALSRYLTYCGKLFNGLRCTDECRTVIEDMLAVPKAALLNDCVCDGLERPICESVKENMARLCFGAELGNGPGSSGSDGGLDDYYDEDYDDEQRAGGAG
;
A
#
# COMPACT_ATOMS: atom_id res chain seq x y z
N CYS A 1 14.64 -19.57 -9.45
CA CYS A 1 14.43 -19.23 -10.87
C CYS A 1 15.51 -18.26 -11.32
N PRO A 2 16.15 -18.43 -12.49
CA PRO A 2 17.12 -17.47 -13.00
C PRO A 2 16.49 -16.09 -13.28
N SER A 3 17.22 -15.01 -13.03
CA SER A 3 16.73 -13.63 -13.23
C SER A 3 16.27 -13.34 -14.66
N HIS A 4 16.98 -13.86 -15.66
CA HIS A 4 16.61 -13.71 -17.07
C HIS A 4 15.27 -14.38 -17.43
N CYS A 5 14.93 -15.49 -16.75
CA CYS A 5 13.65 -16.18 -16.94
C CYS A 5 12.49 -15.37 -16.37
N ILE A 6 12.70 -14.77 -15.18
CA ILE A 6 11.71 -13.85 -14.57
C ILE A 6 11.46 -12.65 -15.48
N SER A 7 12.51 -11.99 -15.97
CA SER A 7 12.38 -10.85 -16.89
C SER A 7 11.65 -11.20 -18.19
N ALA A 8 11.90 -12.39 -18.75
CA ALA A 8 11.21 -12.88 -19.94
C ALA A 8 9.72 -13.14 -19.69
N LEU A 9 9.37 -13.71 -18.52
CA LEU A 9 7.98 -13.92 -18.13
C LEU A 9 7.22 -12.61 -17.91
N ILE A 10 7.86 -11.61 -17.28
CA ILE A 10 7.28 -10.27 -17.13
C ILE A 10 6.99 -9.65 -18.50
N GLN A 11 7.97 -9.68 -19.41
CA GLN A 11 7.78 -9.17 -20.78
C GLN A 11 6.69 -9.91 -21.54
N LEU A 12 6.59 -11.23 -21.36
CA LEU A 12 5.54 -12.04 -21.97
C LEU A 12 4.16 -11.65 -21.43
N ASN A 13 4.02 -11.45 -20.12
CA ASN A 13 2.78 -11.02 -19.47
C ASN A 13 2.32 -9.62 -19.95
N HIS A 14 3.25 -8.74 -20.35
CA HIS A 14 2.90 -7.46 -21.00
C HIS A 14 2.35 -7.60 -22.44
N THR A 15 2.35 -8.78 -23.04
CA THR A 15 1.75 -9.01 -24.36
C THR A 15 0.27 -9.37 -24.28
N ARG A 16 -0.48 -9.18 -25.37
CA ARG A 16 -1.92 -9.51 -25.45
C ARG A 16 -2.26 -10.97 -25.13
N ARG A 17 -1.31 -11.89 -25.23
CA ARG A 17 -1.51 -13.34 -24.98
C ARG A 17 -0.81 -13.85 -23.72
N GLY A 18 -0.01 -13.00 -23.06
CA GLY A 18 0.78 -13.38 -21.89
C GLY A 18 -0.04 -13.90 -20.71
N PRO A 19 -1.05 -13.15 -20.24
CA PRO A 19 -1.86 -13.56 -19.11
C PRO A 19 -2.59 -14.89 -19.33
N ALA A 20 -3.02 -15.18 -20.56
CA ALA A 20 -3.72 -16.41 -20.91
C ALA A 20 -2.82 -17.66 -20.83
N LEU A 21 -1.49 -17.48 -20.82
CA LEU A 21 -0.52 -18.58 -20.67
C LEU A 21 -0.35 -18.99 -19.20
N GLU A 22 -0.57 -18.06 -18.26
CA GLU A 22 -0.49 -18.32 -16.81
C GLU A 22 -1.69 -19.15 -16.33
N ASP A 23 -2.88 -18.89 -16.87
CA ASP A 23 -4.15 -19.52 -16.46
C ASP A 23 -4.60 -20.68 -17.36
N CYS A 24 -3.70 -21.26 -18.17
CA CYS A 24 -4.08 -22.34 -19.07
C CYS A 24 -4.58 -23.60 -18.32
N ASP A 25 -5.63 -24.23 -18.86
CA ASP A 25 -6.12 -25.55 -18.46
C ASP A 25 -5.44 -26.63 -19.31
N CYS A 26 -4.59 -27.42 -18.68
CA CYS A 26 -3.82 -28.46 -19.34
C CYS A 26 -4.59 -29.78 -19.53
N ALA A 27 -5.82 -29.92 -18.98
CA ALA A 27 -6.60 -31.16 -19.02
C ALA A 27 -5.75 -32.42 -18.71
N GLN A 28 -5.46 -33.27 -19.71
CA GLN A 28 -4.64 -34.49 -19.58
C GLN A 28 -3.27 -34.39 -20.28
N ASP A 29 -2.87 -33.21 -20.77
CA ASP A 29 -1.57 -33.01 -21.40
C ASP A 29 -0.47 -32.91 -20.34
N GLU A 30 0.34 -33.97 -20.25
CA GLU A 30 1.44 -34.07 -19.30
C GLU A 30 2.60 -33.11 -19.59
N ASN A 31 2.81 -32.73 -20.86
CA ASN A 31 3.83 -31.74 -21.22
C ASN A 31 3.40 -30.34 -20.77
N CYS A 32 2.12 -30.00 -20.93
CA CYS A 32 1.53 -28.76 -20.42
C CYS A 32 1.62 -28.70 -18.89
N LYS A 33 1.21 -29.77 -18.17
CA LYS A 33 1.26 -29.83 -16.70
C LYS A 33 2.69 -29.72 -16.17
N SER A 34 3.64 -30.42 -16.79
CA SER A 34 5.06 -30.36 -16.42
C SER A 34 5.62 -28.96 -16.60
N THR A 35 5.34 -28.33 -17.75
CA THR A 35 5.77 -26.96 -18.05
C THR A 35 5.17 -25.96 -17.06
N LYS A 36 3.87 -26.08 -16.73
CA LYS A 36 3.19 -25.23 -15.74
C LYS A 36 3.85 -25.30 -14.37
N ARG A 37 4.17 -26.51 -13.88
CA ARG A 37 4.89 -26.70 -12.60
C ARG A 37 6.32 -26.16 -12.63
N ALA A 38 7.00 -26.23 -13.78
CA ALA A 38 8.37 -25.75 -13.92
C ALA A 38 8.47 -24.21 -13.88
N ILE A 39 7.46 -23.50 -14.39
CA ILE A 39 7.44 -22.03 -14.41
C ILE A 39 6.81 -21.42 -13.15
N GLU A 40 6.04 -22.18 -12.37
CA GLU A 40 5.38 -21.73 -11.13
C GLU A 40 6.32 -21.02 -10.13
N PRO A 41 7.57 -21.48 -9.88
CA PRO A 41 8.51 -20.78 -8.98
C PRO A 41 9.07 -19.47 -9.53
N CYS A 42 8.84 -19.19 -10.82
CA CYS A 42 9.30 -17.99 -11.52
C CYS A 42 8.20 -16.94 -11.69
N LEU A 43 6.94 -17.33 -11.54
CA LEU A 43 5.81 -16.43 -11.64
C LEU A 43 5.76 -15.55 -10.38
N PRO A 44 5.61 -14.23 -10.54
CA PRO A 44 5.34 -13.37 -9.39
C PRO A 44 4.03 -13.84 -8.75
N ARG A 45 4.01 -14.00 -7.43
CA ARG A 45 2.86 -14.46 -6.63
C ARG A 45 1.66 -13.48 -6.61
N THR A 46 1.47 -12.72 -7.68
CA THR A 46 0.56 -11.58 -7.74
C THR A 46 -0.45 -11.66 -8.89
N SER A 47 -0.45 -12.71 -9.73
CA SER A 47 -1.53 -12.94 -10.70
C SER A 47 -2.58 -13.90 -10.15
N SER A 48 -3.41 -13.36 -9.26
CA SER A 48 -4.83 -13.60 -9.43
C SER A 48 -5.45 -12.23 -9.69
N GLY A 49 -6.02 -12.01 -10.88
CA GLY A 49 -6.84 -10.87 -11.32
C GLY A 49 -6.22 -9.47 -11.41
N GLY A 50 -6.48 -8.69 -12.46
CA GLY A 50 -7.37 -8.91 -13.59
C GLY A 50 -7.38 -7.67 -14.48
N SER A 51 -7.23 -7.88 -15.79
CA SER A 51 -7.77 -6.98 -16.79
C SER A 51 -9.31 -7.18 -16.80
N GLY A 52 -10.03 -6.07 -16.84
CA GLY A 52 -11.44 -5.98 -16.49
C GLY A 52 -12.40 -6.89 -17.29
N GLY A 53 -13.29 -7.53 -16.54
CA GLY A 53 -14.50 -8.17 -17.04
C GLY A 53 -15.36 -8.65 -15.85
N PRO A 54 -16.66 -8.34 -15.79
CA PRO A 54 -17.53 -8.77 -14.69
C PRO A 54 -17.84 -10.27 -14.86
N GLY A 55 -17.04 -11.14 -14.25
CA GLY A 55 -17.34 -12.57 -14.22
C GLY A 55 -16.17 -13.53 -14.22
N ALA A 56 -14.92 -13.06 -14.39
CA ALA A 56 -13.75 -13.91 -14.19
C ALA A 56 -13.35 -13.87 -12.71
N GLY A 57 -13.11 -15.03 -12.09
CA GLY A 57 -12.61 -15.17 -10.72
C GLY A 57 -11.17 -14.67 -10.54
N GLY A 58 -10.87 -13.47 -11.05
CA GLY A 58 -9.67 -12.71 -10.76
C GLY A 58 -9.90 -11.79 -9.56
N VAL A 59 -8.86 -11.58 -8.76
CA VAL A 59 -8.85 -10.58 -7.69
C VAL A 59 -9.23 -9.21 -8.25
N MET A 60 -10.06 -8.51 -7.48
CA MET A 60 -10.62 -7.22 -7.85
C MET A 60 -9.52 -6.16 -7.98
N GLY A 61 -9.54 -5.36 -9.04
CA GLY A 61 -8.69 -4.19 -9.17
C GLY A 61 -9.06 -3.08 -8.18
N CYS A 62 -8.09 -2.35 -7.66
CA CYS A 62 -8.31 -1.29 -6.68
C CYS A 62 -9.14 -0.13 -7.25
N THR A 63 -9.08 0.12 -8.55
CA THR A 63 -9.91 1.11 -9.25
C THR A 63 -11.40 0.77 -9.14
N GLU A 64 -11.77 -0.49 -9.35
CA GLU A 64 -13.17 -0.95 -9.23
C GLU A 64 -13.60 -1.05 -7.77
N ALA A 65 -12.72 -1.52 -6.87
CA ALA A 65 -12.99 -1.53 -5.44
C ALA A 65 -13.30 -0.11 -4.92
N ARG A 66 -12.52 0.88 -5.37
CA ARG A 66 -12.71 2.31 -5.07
C ARG A 66 -14.08 2.79 -5.53
N ARG A 67 -14.42 2.55 -6.79
CA ARG A 67 -15.73 2.91 -7.35
C ARG A 67 -16.90 2.30 -6.58
N ARG A 68 -16.78 1.07 -6.10
CA ARG A 68 -17.80 0.41 -5.27
C ARG A 68 -17.92 1.04 -3.89
N CYS A 69 -16.80 1.43 -3.29
CA CYS A 69 -16.75 2.13 -2.03
C CYS A 69 -17.37 3.53 -2.12
N ASP A 70 -17.05 4.29 -3.18
CA ASP A 70 -17.56 5.65 -3.38
C ASP A 70 -19.09 5.69 -3.51
N ARG A 71 -19.70 4.62 -4.05
CA ARG A 71 -21.16 4.45 -4.17
C ARG A 71 -21.86 4.09 -2.86
N ASP A 72 -21.10 3.73 -1.83
CA ASP A 72 -21.60 3.38 -0.52
C ASP A 72 -21.27 4.49 0.47
N SER A 73 -22.29 5.12 1.05
CA SER A 73 -22.09 6.29 1.92
C SER A 73 -21.21 5.99 3.13
N ARG A 74 -21.37 4.79 3.73
CA ARG A 74 -20.59 4.37 4.89
C ARG A 74 -19.14 4.09 4.52
N CYS A 75 -18.91 3.42 3.40
CA CYS A 75 -17.57 3.16 2.88
C CYS A 75 -16.86 4.44 2.48
N ASN A 76 -17.53 5.32 1.72
CA ASN A 76 -16.98 6.60 1.29
C ASN A 76 -16.59 7.49 2.50
N LEU A 77 -17.39 7.51 3.55
CA LEU A 77 -17.04 8.21 4.79
C LEU A 77 -15.79 7.62 5.45
N ALA A 78 -15.72 6.29 5.60
CA ALA A 78 -14.54 5.62 6.14
C ALA A 78 -13.28 5.91 5.31
N LEU A 79 -13.42 5.90 3.99
CA LEU A 79 -12.34 6.21 3.05
C LEU A 79 -11.88 7.66 3.11
N SER A 80 -12.80 8.61 3.26
CA SER A 80 -12.47 10.02 3.46
C SER A 80 -11.67 10.23 4.75
N ARG A 81 -12.05 9.55 5.84
CA ARG A 81 -11.31 9.56 7.10
C ARG A 81 -9.92 8.95 6.93
N TYR A 82 -9.83 7.81 6.25
CA TYR A 82 -8.54 7.18 5.93
C TYR A 82 -7.60 8.14 5.21
N LEU A 83 -8.08 8.82 4.16
CA LEU A 83 -7.27 9.78 3.42
C LEU A 83 -6.81 10.98 4.26
N THR A 84 -7.60 11.39 5.24
CA THR A 84 -7.29 12.52 6.13
C THR A 84 -6.29 12.14 7.23
N TYR A 85 -6.53 11.03 7.94
CA TYR A 85 -5.74 10.66 9.11
C TYR A 85 -4.47 9.88 8.75
N CYS A 86 -4.43 9.21 7.59
CA CYS A 86 -3.28 8.42 7.17
C CYS A 86 -2.32 9.14 6.20
N GLY A 87 -2.42 10.47 6.04
CA GLY A 87 -1.51 11.22 5.14
C GLY A 87 -0.02 11.03 5.46
N LYS A 88 0.36 10.87 6.73
CA LYS A 88 1.75 10.57 7.14
C LYS A 88 2.20 9.16 6.72
N LEU A 89 1.27 8.21 6.66
CA LEU A 89 1.52 6.85 6.19
C LEU A 89 1.79 6.84 4.69
N PHE A 90 0.99 7.58 3.90
CA PHE A 90 1.14 7.61 2.44
C PHE A 90 2.51 8.16 2.01
N ASN A 91 3.04 9.12 2.77
CA ASN A 91 4.37 9.68 2.57
C ASN A 91 5.49 8.80 3.15
N GLY A 92 5.18 7.63 3.71
CA GLY A 92 6.15 6.68 4.25
C GLY A 92 6.83 7.10 5.55
N LEU A 93 6.31 8.12 6.26
CA LEU A 93 6.91 8.66 7.48
C LEU A 93 6.67 7.78 8.70
N ARG A 94 5.39 7.56 9.06
CA ARG A 94 4.97 6.71 10.19
C ARG A 94 3.49 6.37 10.13
N CYS A 95 3.12 5.26 10.75
CA CYS A 95 1.73 4.92 11.07
C CYS A 95 1.38 5.53 12.43
N THR A 96 0.46 6.48 12.49
CA THR A 96 0.03 7.07 13.77
C THR A 96 -1.08 6.23 14.40
N ASP A 97 -1.31 6.38 15.71
CA ASP A 97 -2.37 5.66 16.40
C ASP A 97 -3.76 6.03 15.87
N GLU A 98 -3.96 7.28 15.46
CA GLU A 98 -5.19 7.72 14.80
C GLU A 98 -5.37 7.03 13.44
N CYS A 99 -4.30 6.92 12.64
CA CYS A 99 -4.35 6.22 11.37
C CYS A 99 -4.63 4.71 11.57
N ARG A 100 -4.01 4.08 12.57
CA ARG A 100 -4.24 2.66 12.91
C ARG A 100 -5.70 2.40 13.27
N THR A 101 -6.27 3.25 14.13
CA THR A 101 -7.70 3.19 14.49
C THR A 101 -8.60 3.30 13.26
N VAL A 102 -8.28 4.23 12.35
CA VAL A 102 -9.07 4.42 11.12
C VAL A 102 -8.93 3.22 10.16
N ILE A 103 -7.77 2.57 10.10
CA ILE A 103 -7.58 1.33 9.33
C ILE A 103 -8.47 0.21 9.87
N GLU A 104 -8.51 0.03 11.20
CA GLU A 104 -9.36 -0.97 11.84
C GLU A 104 -10.85 -0.71 11.58
N ASP A 105 -11.29 0.55 11.75
CA ASP A 105 -12.66 0.97 11.44
C ASP A 105 -13.02 0.71 9.97
N MET A 106 -12.08 0.96 9.06
CA MET A 106 -12.25 0.70 7.63
C MET A 106 -12.40 -0.79 7.35
N LEU A 107 -11.56 -1.65 7.94
CA LEU A 107 -11.63 -3.11 7.75
C LEU A 107 -12.96 -3.70 8.28
N ALA A 108 -13.59 -3.06 9.26
CA ALA A 108 -14.92 -3.43 9.73
C ALA A 108 -16.05 -3.10 8.75
N VAL A 109 -15.79 -2.31 7.70
CA VAL A 109 -16.75 -2.01 6.62
C VAL A 109 -16.55 -2.99 5.46
N PRO A 110 -17.52 -3.87 5.13
CA PRO A 110 -17.33 -4.95 4.16
C PRO A 110 -16.85 -4.48 2.77
N LYS A 111 -17.34 -3.33 2.29
CA LYS A 111 -16.91 -2.77 1.00
C LYS A 111 -15.52 -2.14 1.04
N ALA A 112 -15.05 -1.73 2.21
CA ALA A 112 -13.72 -1.15 2.35
C ALA A 112 -12.66 -2.22 2.60
N ALA A 113 -13.02 -3.38 3.17
CA ALA A 113 -12.14 -4.56 3.19
C ALA A 113 -11.67 -4.96 1.77
N LEU A 114 -12.53 -4.79 0.76
CA LEU A 114 -12.16 -5.02 -0.65
C LEU A 114 -11.03 -4.10 -1.14
N LEU A 115 -10.88 -2.89 -0.57
CA LEU A 115 -9.77 -1.98 -0.89
C LEU A 115 -8.44 -2.45 -0.31
N ASN A 116 -8.48 -3.22 0.77
CA ASN A 116 -7.27 -3.83 1.33
C ASN A 116 -6.77 -4.96 0.42
N ASP A 117 -7.68 -5.79 -0.05
CA ASP A 117 -7.35 -7.05 -0.76
C ASP A 117 -7.22 -6.89 -2.28
N CYS A 118 -7.59 -5.72 -2.83
CA CYS A 118 -7.53 -5.48 -4.27
C CYS A 118 -6.11 -5.50 -4.86
N VAL A 119 -5.98 -5.69 -6.16
CA VAL A 119 -4.70 -5.54 -6.88
C VAL A 119 -4.59 -4.12 -7.41
N CYS A 120 -3.44 -3.47 -7.17
CA CYS A 120 -3.19 -2.11 -7.65
C CYS A 120 -3.17 -2.08 -9.18
N ASP A 121 -4.13 -1.36 -9.76
CA ASP A 121 -4.35 -1.25 -11.20
C ASP A 121 -4.54 0.22 -11.63
N GLY A 122 -4.66 0.45 -12.93
CA GLY A 122 -4.90 1.80 -13.47
C GLY A 122 -3.71 2.74 -13.39
N LEU A 123 -3.99 4.04 -13.50
CA LEU A 123 -2.98 5.11 -13.51
C LEU A 123 -2.37 5.38 -12.13
N GLU A 124 -3.12 5.07 -11.06
CA GLU A 124 -2.70 5.28 -9.68
C GLU A 124 -1.87 4.11 -9.13
N ARG A 125 -1.57 3.11 -9.97
CA ARG A 125 -0.85 1.89 -9.57
C ARG A 125 0.44 2.16 -8.77
N PRO A 126 1.36 3.04 -9.18
CA PRO A 126 2.59 3.29 -8.41
C PRO A 126 2.32 3.84 -7.01
N ILE A 127 1.32 4.71 -6.88
CA ILE A 127 0.91 5.31 -5.60
C ILE A 127 0.26 4.24 -4.72
N CYS A 128 -0.65 3.44 -5.29
CA CYS A 128 -1.31 2.34 -4.61
C CYS A 128 -0.30 1.32 -4.06
N GLU A 129 0.67 0.89 -4.88
CA GLU A 129 1.71 -0.06 -4.47
C GLU A 129 2.54 0.50 -3.32
N SER A 130 2.98 1.77 -3.42
CA SER A 130 3.73 2.44 -2.36
C SER A 130 2.94 2.56 -1.05
N VAL A 131 1.65 2.91 -1.12
CA VAL A 131 0.78 2.99 0.07
C VAL A 131 0.62 1.62 0.72
N LYS A 132 0.41 0.55 -0.06
CA LYS A 132 0.31 -0.82 0.46
C LYS A 132 1.60 -1.26 1.14
N GLU A 133 2.75 -0.97 0.54
CA GLU A 133 4.06 -1.27 1.13
C GLU A 133 4.28 -0.49 2.43
N ASN A 134 4.01 0.82 2.43
CA ASN A 134 4.10 1.65 3.62
C ASN A 134 3.19 1.15 4.75
N MET A 135 1.96 0.76 4.43
CA MET A 135 1.02 0.20 5.39
C MET A 135 1.55 -1.11 5.99
N ALA A 136 2.02 -2.04 5.14
CA ALA A 136 2.63 -3.29 5.59
C ALA A 136 3.83 -3.04 6.49
N ARG A 137 4.73 -2.13 6.12
CA ARG A 137 5.98 -1.85 6.85
C ARG A 137 5.76 -1.08 8.15
N LEU A 138 4.92 -0.03 8.13
CA LEU A 138 4.80 0.94 9.22
C LEU A 138 3.68 0.61 10.21
N CYS A 139 2.59 0.00 9.74
CA CYS A 139 1.48 -0.37 10.61
C CYS A 139 1.60 -1.83 11.10
N PHE A 140 2.03 -2.76 10.25
CA PHE A 140 2.04 -4.20 10.57
C PHE A 140 3.44 -4.83 10.71
N GLY A 141 4.48 -4.21 10.13
CA GLY A 141 5.87 -4.68 10.17
C GLY A 141 6.62 -4.30 11.45
N ALA A 142 5.95 -3.67 12.40
CA ALA A 142 6.52 -3.14 13.64
C ALA A 142 6.27 -4.04 14.87
N GLU A 143 6.02 -5.33 14.70
CA GLU A 143 6.08 -6.35 15.77
C GLU A 143 7.51 -6.51 16.37
N LEU A 144 8.48 -5.66 15.99
CA LEU A 144 9.82 -5.60 16.59
C LEU A 144 10.25 -4.21 17.06
N GLY A 145 9.30 -3.32 17.41
CA GLY A 145 9.65 -2.23 18.31
C GLY A 145 9.00 -0.90 18.01
N ASN A 146 7.67 -0.82 18.13
CA ASN A 146 7.03 0.35 18.73
C ASN A 146 5.55 0.04 18.99
N GLY A 147 5.31 -0.64 20.11
CA GLY A 147 4.04 -0.57 20.86
C GLY A 147 4.24 0.30 22.11
N PRO A 148 3.20 0.98 22.61
CA PRO A 148 3.31 2.18 23.43
C PRO A 148 3.58 1.84 24.90
N GLY A 149 4.77 2.19 25.39
CA GLY A 149 5.14 2.22 26.80
C GLY A 149 5.19 3.66 27.30
N SER A 150 4.26 3.98 28.21
CA SER A 150 4.13 5.25 28.91
C SER A 150 5.39 5.68 29.69
N SER A 151 5.54 7.01 29.79
CA SER A 151 5.95 7.78 30.97
C SER A 151 7.01 7.18 31.91
N GLY A 152 8.25 7.62 31.75
CA GLY A 152 9.28 7.62 32.80
C GLY A 152 9.91 9.01 32.88
N SER A 153 9.48 9.78 33.87
CA SER A 153 10.07 11.07 34.23
C SER A 153 11.33 10.83 35.05
N ASP A 154 12.51 11.12 34.51
CA ASP A 154 13.76 11.34 35.27
C ASP A 154 14.50 12.42 34.45
N GLY A 155 14.73 13.67 34.89
CA GLY A 155 15.30 14.05 36.17
C GLY A 155 16.76 14.46 35.96
N GLY A 156 17.00 15.70 35.51
CA GLY A 156 18.26 16.44 35.70
C GLY A 156 19.32 16.33 34.59
N LEU A 157 19.62 17.45 33.92
CA LEU A 157 20.84 18.23 34.19
C LEU A 157 20.76 19.52 33.35
N ASP A 158 20.58 20.61 34.09
CA ASP A 158 21.08 21.95 33.83
C ASP A 158 22.27 22.04 32.87
N ASP A 159 22.13 22.87 31.84
CA ASP A 159 23.22 23.78 31.50
C ASP A 159 22.64 25.08 30.94
N TYR A 160 22.78 26.12 31.76
CA TYR A 160 22.55 27.52 31.42
C TYR A 160 23.74 28.01 30.60
N TYR A 161 23.52 28.38 29.34
CA TYR A 161 24.36 29.39 28.69
C TYR A 161 23.47 30.51 28.17
N ASP A 162 23.46 31.55 29.00
CA ASP A 162 23.01 32.90 28.73
C ASP A 162 24.14 33.61 27.97
N GLU A 163 23.90 33.98 26.72
CA GLU A 163 24.67 35.00 26.02
C GLU A 163 23.69 35.98 25.37
N ASP A 164 23.39 37.04 26.12
CA ASP A 164 22.73 38.25 25.70
C ASP A 164 23.50 39.04 24.61
N TYR A 165 22.74 39.95 23.96
CA TYR A 165 23.13 41.13 23.14
C TYR A 165 23.54 40.87 21.67
N ASP A 166 22.96 41.49 20.64
CA ASP A 166 22.45 42.86 20.53
C ASP A 166 21.21 43.02 19.60
N ASP A 167 20.29 43.85 20.09
CA ASP A 167 19.29 44.67 19.39
C ASP A 167 20.03 45.60 18.40
N GLU A 168 19.73 45.68 17.10
CA GLU A 168 18.85 46.70 16.52
C GLU A 168 19.03 46.61 14.99
N GLN A 169 17.98 46.26 14.26
CA GLN A 169 17.84 46.75 12.89
C GLN A 169 16.36 47.02 12.60
N ARG A 170 15.82 47.91 13.42
CA ARG A 170 14.59 48.63 13.14
C ARG A 170 14.93 50.04 12.66
N ALA A 171 15.36 50.15 11.41
CA ALA A 171 15.25 51.42 10.69
C ALA A 171 13.86 51.46 10.01
N GLY A 172 12.86 51.96 10.73
CA GLY A 172 11.88 52.86 10.10
C GLY A 172 12.49 54.27 10.09
N GLY A 173 12.22 55.19 9.20
CA GLY A 173 11.30 55.30 8.07
C GLY A 173 11.34 56.75 7.57
N ALA A 174 10.41 57.06 6.66
CA ALA A 174 9.92 58.39 6.27
C ALA A 174 10.85 59.36 5.50
N GLY A 175 10.30 59.91 4.42
CA GLY A 175 10.83 61.03 3.65
C GLY A 175 10.44 60.97 2.19
#